data_AF-A0A8J5NLN0-F1
#
_entry.id   AF-A0A8J5NLN0-F1
#
_cell.length_a   1.000
_cell.length_b   1.000
_cell.length_c   1.000
_cell.angle_alpha   90.00
_cell.angle_beta   90.00
_cell.angle_gamma   90.00
#
_symmetry.space_group_name_H-M   'P 1'
#
loop_
_entity.id
_entity.type
_entity.pdbx_description
1 polymer ?
#
loop_
_entity_poly.entity_id
_entity_poly.type
_entity_poly.pdbx_seq_one_letter_code
_entity_poly.pdbx_strand_id
1 'polypeptide(L)'
;MKTLTRTPKDDTRNGWTRPSYDRQDIFGTRTPTTGISKRRRVDSADPMAFDVKERLDAASDFISDLKLPPVTALQKEVNDRLKERSEHNKVVENKKEELEKRQNERASRAKEHGIIDTELTKLGADIAADEKAASEELAEITPPTKTFNFPMPNTLQDVYRERFEANIKPQRQRHGQLGTRKPKASELLQSAEQVCTTREEEVEQAEDEMRVIEEGVKKAYMRKEFVAMKERHLEDHRAFLLRFEGDDWENKFNKRGGKM
;
A
#
# COMPACT_ATOMS: atom_id res chain seq x y z
N MET A 1 -56.39 19.14 -55.05
CA MET A 1 -55.54 20.24 -54.53
C MET A 1 -55.62 20.26 -53.00
N LYS A 2 -54.46 20.44 -52.34
CA LYS A 2 -54.26 20.89 -50.94
C LYS A 2 -54.77 19.95 -49.82
N THR A 3 -53.93 19.14 -49.17
CA THR A 3 -52.88 19.38 -48.13
C THR A 3 -53.36 19.33 -46.68
N LEU A 4 -52.71 18.40 -45.94
CA LEU A 4 -52.16 18.49 -44.57
C LEU A 4 -53.10 18.70 -43.36
N THR A 5 -53.06 17.75 -42.41
CA THR A 5 -52.63 18.02 -41.01
C THR A 5 -52.17 16.73 -40.31
N ARG A 6 -51.29 16.89 -39.33
CA ARG A 6 -50.28 15.94 -38.82
C ARG A 6 -50.50 15.70 -37.31
N THR A 7 -50.57 14.42 -36.87
CA THR A 7 -50.07 13.82 -35.58
C THR A 7 -50.60 14.33 -34.21
N PRO A 8 -50.31 13.73 -33.01
CA PRO A 8 -49.58 12.48 -32.61
C PRO A 8 -50.22 11.66 -31.42
N LYS A 9 -49.49 10.62 -30.96
CA LYS A 9 -49.36 10.01 -29.59
C LYS A 9 -49.77 8.53 -29.53
N ASP A 10 -49.14 7.62 -28.78
CA ASP A 10 -47.89 7.54 -28.02
C ASP A 10 -47.75 6.02 -27.79
N ASP A 11 -46.66 5.39 -28.24
CA ASP A 11 -46.41 3.97 -27.98
C ASP A 11 -45.58 3.83 -26.69
N THR A 12 -46.24 3.44 -25.61
CA THR A 12 -45.59 3.02 -24.36
C THR A 12 -45.57 1.50 -24.24
N ARG A 13 -44.35 0.95 -24.09
CA ARG A 13 -43.94 -0.21 -23.26
C ARG A 13 -44.82 -1.47 -23.34
N ASN A 14 -44.30 -2.52 -23.96
CA ASN A 14 -44.63 -3.89 -23.59
C ASN A 14 -43.35 -4.74 -23.42
N GLY A 15 -43.31 -5.47 -22.31
CA GLY A 15 -42.14 -6.12 -21.74
C GLY A 15 -41.62 -7.32 -22.53
N TRP A 16 -40.33 -7.57 -22.36
CA TRP A 16 -39.66 -8.79 -22.79
C TRP A 16 -40.04 -9.94 -21.86
N THR A 17 -41.06 -10.71 -22.20
CA THR A 17 -41.25 -12.07 -21.68
C THR A 17 -40.34 -13.05 -22.43
N ARG A 18 -39.52 -13.82 -21.71
CA ARG A 18 -38.73 -14.92 -22.29
C ARG A 18 -39.65 -15.94 -22.97
N PRO A 19 -39.36 -16.39 -24.20
CA PRO A 19 -40.07 -17.51 -24.80
C PRO A 19 -39.83 -18.78 -23.97
N SER A 20 -40.90 -19.43 -23.52
CA SER A 20 -40.85 -20.74 -22.89
C SER A 20 -40.58 -21.80 -23.96
N TYR A 21 -39.31 -22.08 -24.23
CA TYR A 21 -38.97 -23.27 -24.99
C TYR A 21 -39.06 -24.50 -24.08
N ASP A 22 -39.89 -25.45 -24.51
CA ASP A 22 -39.97 -26.78 -23.95
C ASP A 22 -38.63 -27.49 -24.19
N ARG A 23 -37.85 -27.68 -23.11
CA ARG A 23 -36.45 -28.15 -23.15
C ARG A 23 -36.32 -29.66 -23.39
N GLN A 24 -37.41 -30.37 -23.64
CA GLN A 24 -37.44 -31.83 -23.51
C GLN A 24 -37.24 -32.63 -24.80
N ASP A 25 -36.99 -32.01 -25.96
CA ASP A 25 -36.80 -32.78 -27.19
C ASP A 25 -35.78 -32.16 -28.16
N ILE A 26 -34.55 -31.98 -27.70
CA ILE A 26 -33.40 -31.64 -28.58
C ILE A 26 -32.66 -32.92 -29.03
N PHE A 27 -32.84 -34.02 -28.28
CA PHE A 27 -32.21 -35.32 -28.53
C PHE A 27 -33.20 -36.49 -28.55
N GLY A 28 -34.51 -36.26 -28.74
CA GLY A 28 -35.49 -37.33 -28.66
C GLY A 28 -35.40 -38.31 -29.82
N THR A 29 -35.41 -39.57 -29.42
CA THR A 29 -35.51 -40.79 -30.23
C THR A 29 -36.90 -40.97 -30.89
N ARG A 30 -37.69 -39.90 -31.02
CA ARG A 30 -39.01 -39.92 -31.66
C ARG A 30 -38.88 -39.48 -33.11
N THR A 31 -39.22 -40.38 -34.02
CA THR A 31 -39.39 -40.02 -35.43
C THR A 31 -40.57 -39.04 -35.55
N PRO A 32 -40.37 -37.86 -36.15
CA PRO A 32 -41.45 -36.90 -36.33
C PRO A 32 -42.51 -37.50 -37.25
N THR A 33 -43.74 -37.56 -36.76
CA THR A 33 -44.90 -37.99 -37.53
C THR A 33 -45.07 -37.03 -38.71
N THR A 34 -45.16 -37.60 -39.91
CA THR A 34 -45.29 -36.91 -41.21
C THR A 34 -46.64 -36.20 -41.32
N GLY A 35 -46.79 -35.08 -40.62
CA GLY A 35 -47.81 -34.08 -40.87
C GLY A 35 -47.28 -33.09 -41.91
N ILE A 36 -48.05 -32.85 -42.97
CA ILE A 36 -47.74 -31.92 -44.06
C ILE A 36 -47.65 -30.49 -43.49
N SER A 37 -46.46 -30.12 -43.03
CA SER A 37 -46.11 -28.76 -42.59
C SER A 37 -45.90 -27.92 -43.83
N LYS A 38 -46.84 -27.00 -44.09
CA LYS A 38 -46.65 -25.91 -45.06
C LYS A 38 -45.38 -25.18 -44.66
N ARG A 39 -44.29 -25.42 -45.38
CA ARG A 39 -43.03 -24.67 -45.26
C ARG A 39 -43.38 -23.19 -45.34
N ARG A 40 -43.31 -22.47 -44.22
CA ARG A 40 -43.18 -21.01 -44.28
C ARG A 40 -41.94 -20.76 -45.12
N ARG A 41 -42.11 -20.11 -46.27
CA ARG A 41 -40.98 -19.54 -46.99
C ARG A 41 -40.41 -18.51 -46.05
N VAL A 42 -39.32 -18.88 -45.37
CA VAL A 42 -38.40 -17.90 -44.81
C VAL A 42 -37.89 -17.16 -46.03
N ASP A 43 -38.12 -15.84 -46.08
CA ASP A 43 -37.47 -14.99 -47.07
C ASP A 43 -35.99 -15.37 -47.05
N SER A 44 -35.47 -15.88 -48.17
CA SER A 44 -34.06 -16.16 -48.30
C SER A 44 -33.35 -14.83 -48.12
N ALA A 45 -32.90 -14.55 -46.89
CA ALA A 45 -31.98 -13.48 -46.66
C ALA A 45 -30.84 -13.68 -47.67
N ASP A 46 -30.48 -12.61 -48.39
CA ASP A 46 -29.31 -12.64 -49.26
C ASP A 46 -28.18 -13.28 -48.46
N PRO A 47 -27.52 -14.32 -48.99
CA PRO A 47 -26.39 -14.91 -48.28
C PRO A 47 -25.40 -13.78 -48.07
N MET A 48 -25.19 -13.38 -46.81
CA MET A 48 -24.10 -12.47 -46.48
C MET A 48 -22.82 -13.20 -46.88
N ALA A 49 -22.31 -12.91 -48.07
CA ALA A 49 -21.02 -13.38 -48.52
C ALA A 49 -19.99 -12.73 -47.59
N PHE A 50 -19.58 -13.48 -46.57
CA PHE A 50 -18.53 -13.05 -45.67
C PHE A 50 -17.22 -13.28 -46.41
N ASP A 51 -16.72 -12.25 -47.09
CA ASP A 51 -15.38 -12.31 -47.69
C ASP A 51 -14.34 -12.29 -46.57
N VAL A 52 -13.98 -13.50 -46.15
CA VAL A 52 -12.97 -13.74 -45.11
C VAL A 52 -11.65 -13.07 -45.51
N LYS A 53 -11.29 -13.07 -46.80
CA LYS A 53 -10.02 -12.52 -47.27
C LYS A 53 -10.00 -11.00 -47.12
N GLU A 54 -11.02 -10.31 -47.64
CA GLU A 54 -11.14 -8.85 -47.52
C GLU A 54 -11.12 -8.38 -46.05
N ARG A 55 -11.78 -9.13 -45.16
CA ARG A 55 -11.79 -8.86 -43.71
C ARG A 55 -10.42 -9.01 -43.05
N LEU A 56 -9.65 -10.02 -43.45
CA LEU A 56 -8.30 -10.28 -42.93
C LEU A 56 -7.30 -9.26 -43.47
N ASP A 57 -7.42 -8.87 -44.75
CA ASP A 57 -6.62 -7.81 -45.36
C ASP A 57 -6.86 -6.48 -44.63
N ALA A 58 -8.13 -6.08 -44.46
CA ALA A 58 -8.48 -4.86 -43.72
C ALA A 58 -7.98 -4.87 -42.27
N ALA A 59 -8.01 -6.03 -41.60
CA ALA A 59 -7.46 -6.17 -40.25
C ALA A 59 -5.93 -6.06 -40.21
N SER A 60 -5.25 -6.61 -41.22
CA SER A 60 -3.79 -6.56 -41.35
C SER A 60 -3.29 -5.15 -41.65
N ASP A 61 -3.98 -4.44 -42.53
CA ASP A 61 -3.71 -3.04 -42.85
C ASP A 61 -3.93 -2.17 -41.61
N PHE A 62 -5.05 -2.36 -40.90
CA PHE A 62 -5.33 -1.63 -39.66
C PHE A 62 -4.21 -1.79 -38.61
N ILE A 63 -3.71 -3.01 -38.38
CA ILE A 63 -2.64 -3.21 -37.38
C ILE A 63 -1.31 -2.62 -37.87
N SER A 64 -1.04 -2.67 -39.18
CA SER A 64 0.15 -2.06 -39.77
C SER A 64 0.11 -0.52 -39.65
N ASP A 65 -1.07 0.10 -39.80
CA ASP A 65 -1.29 1.54 -39.65
C ASP A 65 -1.10 2.05 -38.22
N LEU A 66 -1.20 1.17 -37.21
CA LEU A 66 -0.96 1.53 -35.81
C LEU A 66 0.49 1.94 -35.52
N LYS A 67 1.44 1.68 -36.45
CA LYS A 67 2.87 2.07 -36.36
C LYS A 67 3.46 1.78 -34.98
N LEU A 68 3.17 0.59 -34.45
CA LEU A 68 3.58 0.19 -33.11
C LEU A 68 5.12 0.10 -33.04
N PRO A 69 5.74 0.50 -31.93
CA PRO A 69 7.18 0.35 -31.75
C PRO A 69 7.56 -1.14 -31.73
N PRO A 70 8.76 -1.51 -32.19
CA PRO A 70 9.16 -2.91 -32.22
C PRO A 70 9.26 -3.49 -30.80
N VAL A 71 8.91 -4.76 -30.63
CA VAL A 71 8.96 -5.46 -29.33
C VAL A 71 10.36 -5.39 -28.69
N THR A 72 11.44 -5.35 -29.48
CA THR A 72 12.81 -5.20 -28.97
C THR A 72 13.05 -3.86 -28.28
N ALA A 73 12.46 -2.77 -28.77
CA ALA A 73 12.54 -1.46 -28.13
C ALA A 73 11.75 -1.44 -26.81
N LEU A 74 10.55 -2.03 -26.80
CA LEU A 74 9.75 -2.16 -25.57
C LEU A 74 10.39 -3.10 -24.54
N GLN A 75 11.10 -4.14 -24.98
CA GLN A 75 11.89 -4.99 -24.09
C GLN A 75 13.01 -4.20 -23.42
N LYS A 76 13.68 -3.30 -24.16
CA LYS A 76 14.69 -2.41 -23.59
C LYS A 76 14.08 -1.48 -22.55
N GLU A 77 12.93 -0.86 -22.86
CA GLU A 77 12.20 -0.02 -21.90
C GLU A 77 11.87 -0.79 -20.60
N VAL A 78 11.34 -2.01 -20.70
CA VAL A 78 11.07 -2.85 -19.53
C VAL A 78 12.34 -3.11 -18.72
N ASN A 79 13.46 -3.44 -19.37
CA ASN A 79 14.73 -3.68 -18.68
C ASN A 79 15.23 -2.41 -17.96
N ASP A 80 15.14 -1.25 -18.61
CA ASP A 80 15.55 0.03 -18.03
C ASP A 80 14.68 0.36 -16.79
N ARG A 81 13.37 0.12 -16.86
CA ARG A 81 12.43 0.29 -15.73
C ARG A 81 12.70 -0.69 -14.58
N LEU A 82 13.05 -1.93 -14.89
CA LEU A 82 13.43 -2.92 -13.86
C LEU A 82 14.73 -2.53 -13.18
N LYS A 83 15.68 -1.97 -13.93
CA LYS A 83 16.92 -1.43 -13.38
C LYS A 83 16.62 -0.26 -12.43
N GLU A 84 15.83 0.72 -12.87
CA GLU A 84 15.35 1.85 -12.06
C GLU A 84 14.70 1.34 -10.76
N ARG A 85 13.78 0.37 -10.84
CA ARG A 85 13.16 -0.27 -9.68
C ARG A 85 14.19 -0.89 -8.74
N SER A 86 15.18 -1.60 -9.27
CA SER A 86 16.20 -2.25 -8.43
C SER A 86 17.12 -1.26 -7.71
N GLU A 87 17.40 -0.13 -8.34
CA GLU A 87 18.19 0.96 -7.74
C GLU A 87 17.38 1.66 -6.65
N HIS A 88 16.11 1.97 -6.91
CA HIS A 88 15.22 2.59 -5.93
C HIS A 88 14.94 1.68 -4.73
N ASN A 89 14.78 0.37 -4.95
CA ASN A 89 14.65 -0.61 -3.87
C ASN A 89 15.83 -0.55 -2.89
N LYS A 90 17.07 -0.40 -3.39
CA LYS A 90 18.25 -0.25 -2.52
C LYS A 90 18.20 1.03 -1.70
N VAL A 91 17.69 2.13 -2.27
CA VAL A 91 17.52 3.40 -1.55
C VAL A 91 16.51 3.24 -0.42
N VAL A 92 15.37 2.59 -0.68
CA VAL A 92 14.34 2.32 0.34
C VAL A 92 14.92 1.48 1.47
N GLU A 93 15.61 0.37 1.16
CA GLU A 93 16.22 -0.49 2.18
C GLU A 93 17.26 0.27 3.02
N ASN A 94 18.15 1.04 2.38
CA ASN A 94 19.14 1.85 3.10
C ASN A 94 18.48 2.84 4.07
N LYS A 95 17.41 3.51 3.64
CA LYS A 95 16.66 4.45 4.50
C LYS A 95 15.99 3.74 5.67
N LYS A 96 15.45 2.53 5.47
CA LYS A 96 14.87 1.71 6.54
C LYS A 96 15.93 1.29 7.57
N GLU A 97 17.09 0.85 7.11
CA GLU A 97 18.21 0.52 8.00
C GLU A 97 18.69 1.73 8.81
N GLU A 98 18.75 2.92 8.20
CA GLU A 98 19.07 4.15 8.92
C GLU A 98 18.01 4.50 9.95
N LEU A 99 16.72 4.37 9.61
CA LEU A 99 15.62 4.60 10.54
C LEU A 99 15.69 3.65 11.74
N GLU A 100 15.95 2.37 11.51
CA GLU A 100 16.09 1.38 12.59
C GLU A 100 17.23 1.77 13.56
N LYS A 101 18.37 2.22 13.04
CA LYS A 101 19.48 2.72 13.88
C LYS A 101 19.04 3.90 14.74
N ARG A 102 18.28 4.85 14.18
CA ARG A 102 17.77 6.02 14.92
C ARG A 102 16.73 5.63 15.97
N GLN A 103 15.85 4.68 15.67
CA GLN A 103 14.88 4.16 16.64
C GLN A 103 15.59 3.47 17.82
N ASN A 104 16.67 2.73 17.57
CA ASN A 104 17.49 2.14 18.62
C ASN A 104 18.20 3.19 19.49
N GLU A 105 18.72 4.27 18.88
CA GLU A 105 19.27 5.41 19.62
C GLU A 105 18.21 6.08 20.49
N ARG A 106 17.02 6.35 19.93
CA ARG A 106 15.87 6.91 20.67
C ARG A 106 15.48 6.01 21.85
N ALA A 107 15.37 4.71 21.64
CA ALA A 107 15.03 3.75 22.68
C ALA A 107 16.07 3.75 23.82
N SER A 108 17.35 3.90 23.49
CA SER A 108 18.43 4.01 24.48
C SER A 108 18.30 5.31 25.28
N ARG A 109 18.06 6.45 24.63
CA ARG A 109 17.84 7.74 25.31
C ARG A 109 16.58 7.73 26.18
N ALA A 110 15.51 7.07 25.74
CA ALA A 110 14.28 6.93 26.51
C ALA A 110 14.51 6.13 27.80
N LYS A 111 15.32 5.06 27.73
CA LYS A 111 15.73 4.30 28.92
C LYS A 111 16.53 5.16 29.89
N GLU A 112 17.51 5.92 29.41
CA GLU A 112 18.30 6.83 30.25
C GLU A 112 17.44 7.88 30.94
N HIS A 113 16.53 8.52 30.20
CA HIS A 113 15.59 9.48 30.75
C HIS A 113 14.70 8.84 31.83
N GLY A 114 14.16 7.64 31.56
CA GLY A 114 13.35 6.89 32.52
C GLY A 114 14.11 6.51 33.80
N ILE A 115 15.39 6.12 33.68
CA ILE A 115 16.25 5.85 34.84
C ILE A 115 16.43 7.12 35.67
N ILE A 116 16.76 8.25 35.04
CA ILE A 116 16.94 9.52 35.75
C ILE A 116 15.65 9.94 36.46
N ASP A 117 14.50 9.81 35.82
CA ASP A 117 13.19 10.14 36.39
C ASP A 117 12.83 9.26 37.59
N THR A 118 13.07 7.95 37.47
CA THR A 118 12.79 7.01 38.56
C THR A 118 13.76 7.19 39.74
N GLU A 119 15.04 7.46 39.47
CA GLU A 119 16.01 7.79 40.53
C GLU A 119 15.67 9.11 41.23
N LEU A 120 15.25 10.14 40.49
CA LEU A 120 14.85 11.41 41.06
C LEU A 120 13.64 11.28 41.97
N THR A 121 12.61 10.56 41.52
CA THR A 121 11.38 10.37 42.30
C THR A 121 11.64 9.55 43.57
N LYS A 122 12.47 8.50 43.49
CA LYS A 122 12.89 7.71 44.67
C LYS A 122 13.70 8.54 45.65
N LEU A 123 14.76 9.22 45.19
CA LEU A 123 15.58 10.05 46.07
C LEU A 123 14.79 11.19 46.71
N GLY A 124 13.86 11.80 45.97
CA GLY A 124 12.98 12.82 46.52
C GLY A 124 12.08 12.28 47.64
N ALA A 125 11.56 11.05 47.48
CA ALA A 125 10.76 10.38 48.51
C ALA A 125 11.59 9.97 49.73
N ASP A 126 12.79 9.43 49.52
CA ASP A 126 13.72 9.04 50.59
C ASP A 126 14.14 10.26 51.42
N ILE A 127 14.51 11.37 50.76
CA ILE A 127 14.83 12.63 51.44
C ILE A 127 13.65 13.13 52.28
N ALA A 128 12.44 13.11 51.73
CA ALA A 128 11.24 13.55 52.45
C ALA A 128 10.92 12.65 53.66
N ALA A 129 11.15 11.34 53.55
CA ALA A 129 10.98 10.39 54.63
C ALA A 129 12.03 10.60 55.74
N ASP A 130 13.29 10.77 55.37
CA ASP A 130 14.39 11.04 56.31
C ASP A 130 14.21 12.39 57.02
N GLU A 131 13.78 13.44 56.30
CA GLU A 131 13.45 14.75 56.89
C GLU A 131 12.28 14.66 57.89
N LYS A 132 11.26 13.87 57.56
CA LYS A 132 10.12 13.64 58.44
C LYS A 132 10.55 12.89 59.71
N ALA A 133 11.30 11.80 59.58
CA ALA A 133 11.81 11.02 60.71
C ALA A 133 12.71 11.89 61.62
N ALA A 134 13.61 12.68 61.03
CA ALA A 134 14.44 13.62 61.79
C ALA A 134 13.60 14.66 62.55
N SER A 135 12.51 15.17 61.95
CA SER A 135 11.63 16.12 62.62
C SER A 135 10.84 15.52 63.79
N GLU A 136 10.44 14.25 63.66
CA GLU A 136 9.75 13.49 64.72
C GLU A 136 10.71 13.22 65.90
N GLU A 137 11.94 12.77 65.63
CA GLU A 137 12.96 12.55 66.68
C GLU A 137 13.35 13.85 67.40
N LEU A 138 13.48 14.96 66.68
CA LEU A 138 13.76 16.27 67.29
C LEU A 138 12.60 16.78 68.17
N ALA A 139 11.36 16.43 67.86
CA ALA A 139 10.18 16.82 68.64
C ALA A 139 10.07 16.06 69.97
N GLU A 140 10.62 14.85 70.07
CA GLU A 140 10.67 14.07 71.32
C GLU A 140 11.69 14.61 72.34
N ILE A 141 12.70 15.37 71.87
CA ILE A 141 13.70 15.98 72.75
C ILE A 141 13.04 17.11 73.55
N THR A 142 12.66 16.79 74.81
CA THR A 142 12.03 17.74 75.72
C THR A 142 12.97 18.92 75.99
N PRO A 143 12.51 20.18 75.89
CA PRO A 143 13.34 21.33 76.23
C PRO A 143 13.73 21.26 77.71
N PRO A 144 14.95 21.68 78.07
CA PRO A 144 15.45 21.55 79.44
C PRO A 144 14.54 22.30 80.42
N THR A 145 13.87 21.57 81.30
CA THR A 145 13.10 22.14 82.41
C THR A 145 14.05 22.67 83.48
N LYS A 146 14.18 24.01 83.52
CA LYS A 146 14.86 24.86 84.53
C LYS A 146 16.40 24.96 84.47
N THR A 147 16.83 26.18 84.17
CA THR A 147 18.03 26.90 84.68
C THR A 147 19.20 26.04 85.18
N PHE A 148 19.94 25.42 84.25
CA PHE A 148 21.33 25.06 84.50
C PHE A 148 22.16 25.61 83.33
N ASN A 149 22.70 26.82 83.52
CA ASN A 149 23.59 27.47 82.55
C ASN A 149 24.96 26.77 82.57
N PHE A 150 25.06 25.57 82.00
CA PHE A 150 26.34 25.14 81.45
C PHE A 150 26.49 25.85 80.10
N PRO A 151 27.59 26.60 79.87
CA PRO A 151 27.88 27.13 78.55
C PRO A 151 28.38 25.98 77.68
N MET A 152 27.46 25.09 77.26
CA MET A 152 27.74 24.22 76.12
C MET A 152 27.61 25.07 74.85
N PRO A 153 28.60 25.04 73.94
CA PRO A 153 28.56 25.81 72.69
C PRO A 153 27.31 25.50 71.84
N ASN A 154 26.80 24.26 71.91
CA ASN A 154 25.67 23.77 71.13
C ASN A 154 24.67 23.06 72.07
N THR A 155 23.35 23.21 71.83
CA THR A 155 22.33 22.43 72.54
C THR A 155 22.31 20.98 72.03
N LEU A 156 21.77 20.03 72.81
CA LEU A 156 21.59 18.64 72.34
C LEU A 156 20.80 18.60 71.02
N GLN A 157 19.76 19.43 70.88
CA GLN A 157 19.00 19.55 69.64
C GLN A 157 19.86 19.99 68.45
N ASP A 158 20.82 20.90 68.65
CA ASP A 158 21.74 21.34 67.58
C ASP A 158 22.67 20.20 67.15
N VAL A 159 23.17 19.39 68.08
CA VAL A 159 24.02 18.24 67.77
C VAL A 159 23.26 17.17 66.98
N TYR A 160 22.01 16.89 67.35
CA TYR A 160 21.16 15.96 66.59
C TYR A 160 20.81 16.51 65.21
N ARG A 161 20.46 17.80 65.12
CA ARG A 161 20.19 18.48 63.84
C ARG A 161 21.40 18.42 62.89
N GLU A 162 22.60 18.69 63.39
CA GLU A 162 23.83 18.60 62.58
C GLU A 162 24.07 17.17 62.07
N ARG A 163 23.79 16.15 62.89
CA ARG A 163 23.91 14.74 62.47
C ARG A 163 22.91 14.37 61.39
N PHE A 164 21.65 14.78 61.52
CA PHE A 164 20.63 14.55 60.50
C PHE A 164 20.97 15.27 59.19
N GLU A 165 21.39 16.53 59.28
CA GLU A 165 21.79 17.31 58.10
C GLU A 165 23.02 16.67 57.42
N ALA A 166 24.00 16.19 58.18
CA ALA A 166 25.15 15.48 57.64
C ALA A 166 24.75 14.18 56.90
N ASN A 167 23.69 13.49 57.35
CA ASN A 167 23.20 12.27 56.73
C ASN A 167 22.39 12.53 55.44
N ILE A 168 21.57 13.57 55.42
CA ILE A 168 20.68 13.90 54.29
C ILE A 168 21.39 14.70 53.19
N LYS A 169 22.41 15.49 53.54
CA LYS A 169 23.13 16.37 52.60
C LYS A 169 23.69 15.66 51.36
N PRO A 170 24.32 14.46 51.44
CA PRO A 170 24.75 13.72 50.25
C PRO A 170 23.60 13.34 49.32
N GLN A 171 22.44 12.93 49.87
CA GLN A 171 21.26 12.58 49.08
C GLN A 171 20.68 13.82 48.37
N ARG A 172 20.55 14.95 49.08
CA ARG A 172 20.12 16.24 48.49
C ARG A 172 21.05 16.69 47.37
N GLN A 173 22.36 16.53 47.54
CA GLN A 173 23.34 16.86 46.50
C GLN A 173 23.16 15.97 45.27
N ARG A 174 22.99 14.65 45.43
CA ARG A 174 22.72 13.72 44.33
C ARG A 174 21.39 14.03 43.64
N HIS A 175 20.35 14.33 44.41
CA HIS A 175 19.05 14.74 43.89
C HIS A 175 19.17 16.04 43.05
N GLY A 176 19.92 17.04 43.54
CA GLY A 176 20.22 18.25 42.78
C GLY A 176 20.98 17.98 41.47
N GLN A 177 22.01 17.14 41.51
CA GLN A 177 22.78 16.75 40.31
C GLN A 177 21.89 16.07 39.27
N LEU A 178 21.07 15.09 39.68
CA LEU A 178 20.12 14.45 38.78
C LEU A 178 19.07 15.43 38.25
N GLY A 179 18.63 16.38 39.08
CA GLY A 179 17.68 17.43 38.69
C GLY A 179 18.21 18.32 37.56
N THR A 180 19.52 18.57 37.54
CA THR A 180 20.17 19.29 36.42
C THR A 180 20.41 18.41 35.18
N ARG A 181 20.51 17.08 35.34
CA ARG A 181 20.72 16.14 34.24
C ARG A 181 19.42 15.80 33.52
N LYS A 182 18.30 15.75 34.23
CA LYS A 182 16.97 15.47 33.68
C LYS A 182 16.58 16.35 32.48
N PRO A 183 16.65 17.70 32.53
CA PRO A 183 16.28 18.52 31.38
C PRO A 183 17.16 18.24 30.16
N LYS A 184 18.48 18.06 30.36
CA LYS A 184 19.41 17.69 29.27
C LYS A 184 19.06 16.33 28.65
N ALA A 185 18.75 15.33 29.48
CA ALA A 185 18.31 14.03 28.99
C ALA A 185 16.98 14.12 28.22
N SER A 186 16.07 14.98 28.67
CA SER A 186 14.79 15.23 28.01
C SER A 186 14.96 15.92 26.66
N GLU A 187 15.80 16.95 26.57
CA GLU A 187 16.16 17.62 25.32
C GLU A 187 16.80 16.66 24.31
N LEU A 188 17.74 15.82 24.76
CA LEU A 188 18.36 14.81 23.91
C LEU A 188 17.36 13.76 23.43
N LEU A 189 16.41 13.36 24.27
CA LEU A 189 15.33 12.46 23.86
C LEU A 189 14.47 13.13 22.79
N GLN A 190 13.95 14.33 23.04
CA GLN A 190 13.13 15.07 22.07
C GLN A 190 13.84 15.29 20.73
N SER A 191 15.13 15.62 20.76
CA SER A 191 15.94 15.74 19.55
C SER A 191 16.02 14.41 18.78
N ALA A 192 16.17 13.27 19.47
CA ALA A 192 16.14 11.96 18.82
C ALA A 192 14.76 11.61 18.27
N GLU A 193 13.67 12.03 18.93
CA GLU A 193 12.31 11.84 18.43
C GLU A 193 12.10 12.60 17.12
N GLN A 194 12.49 13.87 17.07
CA GLN A 194 12.40 14.67 15.84
C GLN A 194 13.20 14.06 14.69
N VAL A 195 14.40 13.55 14.96
CA VAL A 195 15.19 12.84 13.95
C VAL A 195 14.46 11.59 13.47
N CYS A 196 13.87 10.80 14.36
CA CYS A 196 13.11 9.60 13.95
C CYS A 196 11.91 9.98 13.06
N THR A 197 11.12 10.99 13.45
CA THR A 197 9.94 11.40 12.67
C THR A 197 10.33 11.88 11.27
N THR A 198 11.39 12.69 11.14
CA THR A 198 11.88 13.11 9.82
C THR A 198 12.33 11.93 8.96
N ARG A 199 12.94 10.90 9.56
CA ARG A 199 13.36 9.70 8.82
C ARG A 199 12.19 8.78 8.46
N GLU A 200 11.15 8.74 9.27
CA GLU A 200 9.90 8.05 8.95
C GLU A 200 9.25 8.67 7.70
N GLU A 201 9.17 9.99 7.63
CA GLU A 201 8.68 10.73 6.46
C GLU A 201 9.54 10.47 5.20
N GLU A 202 10.88 10.46 5.35
CA GLU A 202 11.79 10.16 4.23
C GLU A 202 11.64 8.73 3.68
N VAL A 203 11.32 7.77 4.54
CA VAL A 203 11.03 6.37 4.16
C VAL A 203 9.69 6.30 3.47
N GLU A 204 8.65 6.91 4.03
CA GLU A 204 7.32 6.94 3.43
C GLU A 204 7.34 7.55 2.02
N GLN A 205 8.03 8.68 1.85
CA GLN A 205 8.20 9.30 0.53
C GLN A 205 8.93 8.37 -0.45
N ALA A 206 9.96 7.65 0.00
CA ALA A 206 10.65 6.69 -0.86
C ALA A 206 9.73 5.51 -1.24
N GLU A 207 8.90 5.02 -0.33
CA GLU A 207 7.94 3.97 -0.64
C GLU A 207 6.83 4.44 -1.60
N ASP A 208 6.41 5.71 -1.53
CA ASP A 208 5.50 6.31 -2.51
C ASP A 208 6.14 6.40 -3.90
N GLU A 209 7.39 6.86 -4.00
CA GLU A 209 8.14 6.88 -5.26
C GLU A 209 8.28 5.46 -5.83
N MET A 210 8.57 4.47 -4.98
CA MET A 210 8.66 3.07 -5.38
C MET A 210 7.34 2.56 -5.97
N ARG A 211 6.19 2.92 -5.39
CA ARG A 211 4.86 2.59 -5.94
C ARG A 211 4.67 3.15 -7.35
N VAL A 212 5.07 4.39 -7.59
CA VAL A 212 5.01 5.01 -8.93
C VAL A 212 5.90 4.26 -9.92
N ILE A 213 7.11 3.87 -9.51
CA ILE A 213 8.03 3.09 -10.35
C ILE A 213 7.43 1.71 -10.67
N GLU A 214 6.85 1.02 -9.69
CA GLU A 214 6.19 -0.28 -9.90
C GLU A 214 5.01 -0.19 -10.87
N GLU A 215 4.21 0.86 -10.80
CA GLU A 215 3.19 1.12 -11.81
C GLU A 215 3.78 1.38 -13.20
N GLY A 216 4.89 2.11 -13.27
CA GLY A 216 5.65 2.34 -14.50
C GLY A 216 6.11 1.03 -15.14
N VAL A 217 6.68 0.13 -14.34
CA VAL A 217 7.08 -1.22 -14.76
C VAL A 217 5.88 -2.01 -15.28
N LYS A 218 4.76 -2.04 -14.53
CA LYS A 218 3.53 -2.73 -14.96
C LYS A 218 3.02 -2.19 -16.30
N LYS A 219 2.97 -0.87 -16.47
CA LYS A 219 2.54 -0.21 -17.71
C LYS A 219 3.45 -0.58 -18.88
N ALA A 220 4.77 -0.60 -18.69
CA ALA A 220 5.73 -1.00 -19.72
C ALA A 220 5.54 -2.47 -20.14
N TYR A 221 5.36 -3.38 -19.17
CA TYR A 221 5.05 -4.79 -19.45
C TYR A 221 3.76 -4.95 -20.26
N MET A 222 2.68 -4.31 -19.84
CA MET A 222 1.38 -4.41 -20.54
C MET A 222 1.47 -3.89 -21.97
N ARG A 223 2.20 -2.79 -22.20
CA ARG A 223 2.44 -2.26 -23.55
C ARG A 223 3.23 -3.24 -24.41
N LYS A 224 4.30 -3.83 -23.87
CA LYS A 224 5.09 -4.85 -24.56
C LYS A 224 4.25 -6.06 -24.96
N GLU A 225 3.47 -6.61 -24.03
CA GLU A 225 2.59 -7.75 -24.30
C GLU A 225 1.53 -7.44 -25.35
N PHE A 226 0.93 -6.24 -25.30
CA PHE A 226 -0.02 -5.80 -26.30
C PHE A 226 0.59 -5.76 -27.71
N VAL A 227 1.79 -5.17 -27.86
CA VAL A 227 2.46 -5.12 -29.16
C VAL A 227 2.87 -6.52 -29.64
N ALA A 228 3.44 -7.34 -28.77
CA ALA A 228 3.82 -8.71 -29.11
C ALA A 228 2.61 -9.54 -29.58
N MET A 229 1.44 -9.36 -28.95
CA MET A 229 0.20 -9.98 -29.38
C MET A 229 -0.22 -9.50 -30.78
N LYS A 230 -0.11 -8.20 -31.07
CA LYS A 230 -0.46 -7.62 -32.38
C LYS A 230 0.48 -8.08 -33.48
N GLU A 231 1.78 -8.15 -33.22
CA GLU A 231 2.77 -8.69 -34.15
C GLU A 231 2.47 -10.17 -34.47
N ARG A 232 2.23 -11.00 -33.44
CA ARG A 232 1.85 -12.41 -33.66
C ARG A 232 0.54 -12.54 -34.43
N HIS A 233 -0.46 -11.71 -34.13
CA HIS A 233 -1.72 -11.73 -34.86
C HIS A 233 -1.51 -11.37 -36.34
N LEU A 234 -0.69 -10.37 -36.64
CA LEU A 234 -0.31 -10.04 -38.01
C LEU A 234 0.39 -11.19 -38.72
N GLU A 235 1.33 -11.87 -38.06
CA GLU A 235 2.01 -13.05 -38.61
C GLU A 235 1.01 -14.18 -38.93
N ASP A 236 0.08 -14.47 -38.01
CA ASP A 236 -0.96 -15.49 -38.19
C ASP A 236 -1.90 -15.13 -39.36
N HIS A 237 -2.33 -13.86 -39.46
CA HIS A 237 -3.17 -13.36 -40.55
C HIS A 237 -2.47 -13.48 -41.90
N ARG A 238 -1.22 -13.04 -42.00
CA ARG A 238 -0.41 -13.16 -43.22
C ARG A 238 -0.19 -14.62 -43.62
N ALA A 239 0.12 -15.49 -42.65
CA ALA A 239 0.26 -16.92 -42.89
C ALA A 239 -1.05 -17.59 -43.34
N PHE A 240 -2.19 -17.07 -42.90
CA PHE A 240 -3.52 -17.54 -43.32
C PHE A 240 -3.90 -17.01 -44.71
N LEU A 241 -3.62 -15.73 -45.02
CA LEU A 241 -3.82 -15.13 -46.34
C LEU A 241 -3.02 -15.86 -47.43
N LEU A 242 -1.76 -16.22 -47.15
CA LEU A 242 -0.93 -17.04 -48.05
C LEU A 242 -1.59 -18.40 -48.42
N ARG A 243 -2.55 -18.89 -47.63
CA ARG A 243 -3.28 -20.13 -47.96
C ARG A 243 -4.35 -19.92 -49.03
N PHE A 244 -4.80 -18.68 -49.25
CA PHE A 244 -5.75 -18.32 -50.31
C PHE A 244 -5.06 -17.98 -51.64
N GLU A 245 -3.75 -17.74 -51.65
CA GLU A 245 -2.99 -17.32 -52.85
C GLU A 245 -2.54 -18.48 -53.76
N GLY A 246 -3.32 -19.55 -53.86
CA GLY A 246 -3.06 -20.63 -54.83
C GLY A 246 -4.35 -21.24 -55.38
N ASP A 247 -4.32 -21.67 -56.64
CA ASP A 247 -5.48 -22.12 -57.45
C ASP A 247 -6.31 -23.30 -56.86
N ASP A 248 -5.93 -23.84 -55.70
CA ASP A 248 -6.50 -25.06 -55.10
C ASP A 248 -6.92 -24.86 -53.62
N TRP A 249 -7.05 -23.61 -53.17
CA TRP A 249 -7.35 -23.30 -51.77
C TRP A 249 -8.77 -23.75 -51.34
N GLU A 250 -9.78 -23.60 -52.21
CA GLU A 250 -11.15 -24.09 -51.97
C GLU A 250 -11.18 -25.60 -51.78
N ASN A 251 -10.40 -26.36 -52.57
CA ASN A 251 -10.30 -27.81 -52.45
C ASN A 251 -9.61 -28.25 -51.15
N LYS A 252 -8.66 -27.47 -50.63
CA LYS A 252 -7.99 -27.73 -49.35
C LYS A 252 -8.86 -27.38 -48.13
N PHE A 253 -9.70 -26.35 -48.24
CA PHE A 253 -10.65 -25.95 -47.20
C PHE A 253 -11.77 -26.98 -47.04
N ASN A 254 -12.36 -27.41 -48.17
CA ASN A 254 -13.42 -28.43 -48.20
C ASN A 254 -12.96 -29.80 -47.68
N LYS A 255 -11.69 -30.19 -47.93
CA LYS A 255 -11.11 -31.46 -47.42
C LYS A 255 -10.94 -31.50 -45.89
N ARG A 256 -10.91 -30.36 -45.18
CA ARG A 256 -10.76 -30.29 -43.72
C ARG A 256 -12.07 -30.12 -42.96
N GLY A 257 -13.22 -30.24 -43.63
CA GLY A 257 -14.53 -30.26 -42.99
C GLY A 257 -15.14 -28.90 -42.67
N GLY A 258 -14.61 -27.80 -43.23
CA GLY A 258 -15.27 -26.50 -43.18
C GLY A 258 -16.50 -26.50 -44.08
N LYS A 259 -17.67 -26.85 -43.55
CA LYS A 259 -18.94 -26.60 -44.21
C LYS A 259 -19.36 -25.16 -43.92
N MET A 260 -19.56 -24.37 -44.98
CA MET A 260 -20.28 -23.08 -44.91
C MET A 260 -21.71 -23.30 -44.43
#